data_AF-A0A9P8FF92-F1
#
_entry.id   AF-A0A9P8FF92-F1
#
_cell.length_a   1.000
_cell.length_b   1.000
_cell.length_c   1.000
_cell.angle_alpha   90.00
_cell.angle_beta   90.00
_cell.angle_gamma   90.00
#
_symmetry.space_group_name_H-M   'P 1'
#
loop_
_entity.id
_entity.type
_entity.pdbx_description
1 polymer ?
#
loop_
_entity_poly.entity_id
_entity_poly.type
_entity_poly.pdbx_seq_one_letter_code
_entity_poly.pdbx_strand_id
1 'polypeptide(L)'
;MDGDPAVESQLDGFSLVLPLPYRVALIIVLGVWAWGLNLHYLHLIKIDVPSLIRYPARNSPTEPPHHLSTYRLATILTIPLAISLFLFWIITQGNPASVASWEILPNLYLLVLVLAFVLPIQRVSRSGRYRTLATLKRISIGGLAEAHDGKFGDVLMADVLTSYAKVMGDLFIALYMFFSSGRSSTEKPDRQAGGSYLVPFIIAIPSMIRLRQCLIEYFRVRKANAKAGGIGAHGWGGQHLANALKYSSAFPVIILSALMRGYDPAKIGMSEAGLFRLWLFFVFVNSFYSFYWDVTKDWDLSLFSTARERNDPEHPWALRRNRYFHAKEMYYGAICIDLMLRCT
;
A
#
# COMPACT_ATOMS: atom_id res chain seq x y z
N MET A 1 42.81 28.63 8.92
CA MET A 1 43.28 27.25 8.74
C MET A 1 42.91 26.56 10.05
N ASP A 2 41.82 25.83 10.17
CA ASP A 2 41.07 25.07 9.17
C ASP A 2 39.56 25.25 9.41
N GLY A 3 38.88 25.77 8.41
CA GLY A 3 37.43 25.73 8.36
C GLY A 3 37.06 24.30 8.04
N ASP A 4 36.47 23.62 9.02
CA ASP A 4 35.84 22.32 8.82
C ASP A 4 34.83 22.50 7.67
N PRO A 5 35.11 21.92 6.48
CA PRO A 5 34.20 22.06 5.36
C PRO A 5 32.94 21.35 5.81
N ALA A 6 31.88 22.12 6.01
CA ALA A 6 30.54 21.60 6.14
C ALA A 6 30.42 20.46 5.13
N VAL A 7 30.22 19.25 5.65
CA VAL A 7 29.84 18.11 4.83
C VAL A 7 28.47 18.50 4.28
N GLU A 8 28.46 19.27 3.19
CA GLU A 8 27.32 19.43 2.31
C GLU A 8 26.86 18.00 2.08
N SER A 9 25.72 17.64 2.65
CA SER A 9 25.26 16.27 2.63
C SER A 9 24.96 15.95 1.17
N GLN A 10 25.94 15.39 0.46
CA GLN A 10 25.82 15.11 -0.94
C GLN A 10 24.59 14.24 -1.13
N LEU A 11 23.65 14.73 -1.95
CA LEU A 11 22.52 13.93 -2.37
C LEU A 11 23.05 12.64 -2.98
N ASP A 12 22.51 11.50 -2.56
CA ASP A 12 22.88 10.24 -3.17
C ASP A 12 22.51 10.26 -4.66
N GLY A 13 23.26 9.51 -5.49
CA GLY A 13 23.08 9.53 -6.95
C GLY A 13 21.63 9.21 -7.38
N PHE A 14 20.91 8.41 -6.58
CA PHE A 14 19.51 8.13 -6.80
C PHE A 14 18.59 9.33 -6.55
N SER A 15 18.86 10.20 -5.57
CA SER A 15 18.07 11.43 -5.35
C SER A 15 18.36 12.52 -6.36
N LEU A 16 19.56 12.53 -6.94
CA LEU A 16 19.88 13.42 -8.04
C LEU A 16 19.11 13.09 -9.31
N VAL A 17 18.96 11.79 -9.63
CA VAL A 17 18.24 11.35 -10.82
C VAL A 17 16.73 11.31 -10.59
N LEU A 18 16.28 10.82 -9.44
CA LEU A 18 14.87 10.62 -9.16
C LEU A 18 14.55 11.15 -7.75
N PRO A 19 14.34 12.47 -7.59
CA PRO A 19 14.02 13.06 -6.29
C PRO A 19 12.68 12.56 -5.75
N LEU A 20 12.45 12.76 -4.45
CA LEU A 20 11.30 12.21 -3.72
C LEU A 20 9.94 12.43 -4.42
N PRO A 21 9.60 13.64 -4.93
CA PRO A 21 8.28 13.85 -5.53
C PRO A 21 8.06 12.99 -6.79
N TYR A 22 9.11 12.78 -7.59
CA TYR A 22 9.04 11.88 -8.75
C TYR A 22 8.97 10.41 -8.36
N ARG A 23 9.64 9.99 -7.27
CA ARG A 23 9.49 8.61 -6.76
C ARG A 23 8.03 8.32 -6.39
N VAL A 24 7.42 9.23 -5.63
CA VAL A 24 6.02 9.11 -5.22
C VAL A 24 5.10 9.09 -6.44
N ALA A 25 5.26 10.03 -7.36
CA ALA A 25 4.50 10.10 -8.61
C ALA A 25 4.62 8.80 -9.43
N LEU A 26 5.84 8.30 -9.63
CA LEU A 26 6.11 7.09 -10.40
C LEU A 26 5.41 5.88 -9.79
N ILE A 27 5.50 5.70 -8.47
CA ILE A 27 4.85 4.56 -7.77
C ILE A 27 3.33 4.65 -7.87
N ILE A 28 2.74 5.85 -7.80
CA ILE A 28 1.30 6.04 -8.01
C ILE A 28 0.90 5.63 -9.42
N VAL A 29 1.62 6.09 -10.45
CA VAL A 29 1.32 5.77 -11.85
C VAL A 29 1.53 4.29 -12.16
N LEU A 30 2.60 3.68 -11.64
CA LEU A 30 2.85 2.24 -11.74
C LEU A 30 1.74 1.42 -11.07
N GLY A 31 1.18 1.90 -9.95
CA GLY A 31 0.01 1.28 -9.33
C GLY A 31 -1.20 1.19 -10.25
N VAL A 32 -1.46 2.25 -11.04
CA VAL A 32 -2.55 2.26 -12.02
C VAL A 32 -2.27 1.27 -13.16
N TRP A 33 -1.02 1.19 -13.64
CA TRP A 33 -0.61 0.18 -14.61
C TRP A 33 -0.77 -1.25 -14.09
N ALA A 34 -0.29 -1.52 -12.87
CA ALA A 34 -0.40 -2.82 -12.22
C ALA A 34 -1.86 -3.24 -12.01
N TRP A 35 -2.73 -2.29 -11.63
CA TRP A 35 -4.17 -2.53 -11.57
C TRP A 35 -4.77 -2.86 -12.95
N GLY A 36 -4.36 -2.14 -13.99
CA GLY A 36 -4.77 -2.43 -15.38
C GLY A 36 -4.35 -3.83 -15.84
N LEU A 37 -3.11 -4.22 -15.55
CA LEU A 37 -2.58 -5.57 -15.83
C LEU A 37 -3.35 -6.65 -15.08
N ASN A 38 -3.63 -6.45 -13.79
CA ASN A 38 -4.45 -7.37 -13.01
C ASN A 38 -5.85 -7.53 -13.61
N LEU A 39 -6.52 -6.43 -13.95
CA LEU A 39 -7.84 -6.49 -14.59
C LEU A 39 -7.79 -7.21 -15.95
N HIS A 40 -6.74 -6.98 -16.74
CA HIS A 40 -6.59 -7.61 -18.04
C HIS A 40 -6.37 -9.11 -17.91
N TYR A 41 -5.43 -9.53 -17.08
CA TYR A 41 -5.12 -10.93 -16.88
C TYR A 41 -6.30 -11.70 -16.29
N LEU A 42 -6.96 -11.15 -15.26
CA LEU A 42 -8.14 -11.77 -14.65
C LEU A 42 -9.31 -11.86 -15.64
N HIS A 43 -9.47 -10.88 -16.53
CA HIS A 43 -10.45 -10.95 -17.61
C HIS A 43 -10.16 -12.10 -18.59
N LEU A 44 -8.89 -12.31 -18.99
CA LEU A 44 -8.50 -13.39 -19.90
C LEU A 44 -8.82 -14.78 -19.33
N ILE A 45 -8.70 -14.95 -18.01
CA ILE A 45 -9.07 -16.20 -17.31
C ILE A 45 -10.53 -16.22 -16.82
N LYS A 46 -11.37 -15.31 -17.33
CA LYS A 46 -12.82 -15.26 -17.09
C LYS A 46 -13.24 -14.98 -15.64
N ILE A 47 -12.43 -14.22 -14.90
CA ILE A 47 -12.78 -13.71 -13.56
C ILE A 47 -13.39 -12.31 -13.70
N ASP A 48 -14.65 -12.17 -13.32
CA ASP A 48 -15.39 -10.89 -13.34
C ASP A 48 -15.10 -10.04 -12.10
N VAL A 49 -13.95 -9.34 -12.12
CA VAL A 49 -13.54 -8.42 -11.06
C VAL A 49 -14.57 -7.32 -10.79
N PRO A 50 -15.16 -6.63 -11.80
CA PRO A 50 -16.25 -5.68 -11.57
C PRO A 50 -17.36 -6.23 -10.69
N SER A 51 -17.86 -7.43 -10.98
CA SER A 51 -18.89 -8.06 -10.15
C SER A 51 -18.42 -8.33 -8.71
N LEU A 52 -17.18 -8.82 -8.53
CA LEU A 52 -16.61 -9.09 -7.20
C LEU A 52 -16.56 -7.84 -6.32
N ILE A 53 -16.16 -6.70 -6.89
CA ILE A 53 -16.06 -5.43 -6.15
C ILE A 53 -17.33 -4.58 -6.25
N ARG A 54 -18.42 -5.12 -6.86
CA ARG A 54 -19.69 -4.43 -7.13
C ARG A 54 -19.56 -3.18 -8.01
N TYR A 55 -18.59 -3.13 -8.91
CA TYR A 55 -18.41 -2.05 -9.89
C TYR A 55 -19.46 -2.13 -11.00
N PRO A 56 -19.95 -1.00 -11.56
CA PRO A 56 -20.95 -1.03 -12.63
C PRO A 56 -20.46 -1.86 -13.82
N ALA A 57 -21.31 -2.79 -14.26
CA ALA A 57 -21.07 -3.56 -15.46
C ALA A 57 -21.08 -2.68 -16.72
N ARG A 58 -20.36 -3.13 -17.74
CA ARG A 58 -20.43 -2.54 -19.10
C ARG A 58 -21.62 -3.16 -19.80
N ASN A 59 -22.68 -2.38 -19.97
CA ASN A 59 -23.95 -2.87 -20.53
C ASN A 59 -23.99 -2.82 -22.06
N SER A 60 -23.10 -2.04 -22.69
CA SER A 60 -23.00 -1.93 -24.15
C SER A 60 -21.69 -2.55 -24.67
N PRO A 61 -21.73 -3.34 -25.76
CA PRO A 61 -20.53 -3.83 -26.45
C PRO A 61 -19.62 -2.70 -26.98
N THR A 62 -20.15 -1.49 -27.15
CA THR A 62 -19.37 -0.32 -27.59
C THR A 62 -18.54 0.31 -26.47
N GLU A 63 -18.81 -0.05 -25.20
CA GLU A 63 -18.01 0.46 -24.09
C GLU A 63 -16.68 -0.30 -24.00
N PRO A 64 -15.55 0.41 -23.84
CA PRO A 64 -14.26 -0.25 -23.69
C PRO A 64 -14.24 -1.10 -22.41
N PRO A 65 -13.59 -2.27 -22.44
CA PRO A 65 -13.37 -3.08 -21.24
C PRO A 65 -12.73 -2.27 -20.10
N HIS A 66 -12.95 -2.70 -18.86
CA HIS A 66 -12.41 -1.99 -17.69
C HIS A 66 -10.88 -1.91 -17.71
N HIS A 67 -10.18 -2.97 -18.11
CA HIS A 67 -8.71 -2.95 -18.22
C HIS A 67 -8.23 -1.92 -19.26
N LEU A 68 -8.90 -1.82 -20.42
CA LEU A 68 -8.56 -0.83 -21.45
C LEU A 68 -8.82 0.60 -20.96
N SER A 69 -9.91 0.81 -20.24
CA SER A 69 -10.20 2.10 -19.58
C SER A 69 -9.08 2.49 -18.60
N THR A 70 -8.59 1.52 -17.82
CA THR A 70 -7.47 1.71 -16.88
C THR A 70 -6.16 1.99 -17.60
N TYR A 71 -5.85 1.30 -18.70
CA TYR A 71 -4.64 1.59 -19.50
C TYR A 71 -4.66 2.98 -20.12
N ARG A 72 -5.83 3.45 -20.59
CA ARG A 72 -5.99 4.83 -21.06
C ARG A 72 -5.69 5.83 -19.95
N LEU A 73 -6.23 5.61 -18.74
CA LEU A 73 -5.90 6.44 -17.59
C LEU A 73 -4.40 6.40 -17.27
N ALA A 74 -3.81 5.21 -17.21
CA ALA A 74 -2.39 5.03 -16.93
C ALA A 74 -1.51 5.77 -17.96
N THR A 75 -1.87 5.72 -19.24
CA THR A 75 -1.20 6.43 -20.33
C THR A 75 -1.30 7.95 -20.16
N ILE A 76 -2.51 8.46 -19.86
CA ILE A 76 -2.74 9.90 -19.60
C ILE A 76 -1.91 10.41 -18.42
N LEU A 77 -1.66 9.57 -17.41
CA LEU A 77 -0.81 9.93 -16.27
C LEU A 77 0.69 9.80 -16.59
N THR A 78 1.07 8.81 -17.42
CA THR A 78 2.47 8.49 -17.76
C THR A 78 3.08 9.53 -18.69
N ILE A 79 2.37 9.99 -19.71
CA ILE A 79 2.89 10.97 -20.69
C ILE A 79 3.41 12.25 -20.01
N PRO A 80 2.62 12.96 -19.18
CA PRO A 80 3.11 14.17 -18.52
C PRO A 80 4.18 13.86 -17.46
N LEU A 81 4.14 12.68 -16.82
CA LEU A 81 5.22 12.26 -15.91
C LEU A 81 6.55 12.16 -16.66
N ALA A 82 6.54 11.45 -17.79
CA ALA A 82 7.73 11.25 -18.61
C ALA A 82 8.26 12.60 -19.11
N ILE A 83 7.41 13.45 -19.66
CA ILE A 83 7.80 14.79 -20.13
C ILE A 83 8.44 15.60 -18.99
N SER A 84 7.80 15.64 -17.82
CA SER A 84 8.32 16.38 -16.64
C SER A 84 9.67 15.83 -16.19
N LEU A 85 9.81 14.50 -16.13
CA LEU A 85 11.03 13.82 -15.70
C LEU A 85 12.18 14.01 -16.69
N PHE A 86 11.93 13.87 -18.00
CA PHE A 86 12.94 14.12 -19.03
C PHE A 86 13.37 15.59 -19.05
N LEU A 87 12.42 16.52 -18.93
CA LEU A 87 12.73 17.94 -18.81
C LEU A 87 13.61 18.22 -17.58
N PHE A 88 13.28 17.61 -16.44
CA PHE A 88 14.09 17.72 -15.23
C PHE A 88 15.52 17.20 -15.45
N TRP A 89 15.70 16.05 -16.11
CA TRP A 89 17.03 15.53 -16.42
C TRP A 89 17.83 16.41 -17.37
N ILE A 90 17.19 16.97 -18.39
CA ILE A 90 17.83 17.88 -19.35
C ILE A 90 18.31 19.16 -18.64
N ILE A 91 17.49 19.73 -17.76
CA ILE A 91 17.79 20.96 -17.04
C ILE A 91 18.87 20.74 -15.99
N THR A 92 18.75 19.68 -15.20
CA THR A 92 19.60 19.47 -14.02
C THR A 92 20.91 18.79 -14.33
N GLN A 93 20.94 17.92 -15.36
CA GLN A 93 22.11 17.12 -15.74
C GLN A 93 22.75 16.35 -14.56
N GLY A 94 21.99 16.08 -13.50
CA GLY A 94 22.48 15.46 -12.27
C GLY A 94 23.33 16.38 -11.37
N ASN A 95 23.42 17.68 -11.66
CA ASN A 95 24.11 18.64 -10.81
C ASN A 95 23.27 18.92 -9.53
N PRO A 96 23.83 18.74 -8.31
CA PRO A 96 23.11 18.96 -7.06
C PRO A 96 22.49 20.36 -6.90
N ALA A 97 23.20 21.41 -7.30
CA ALA A 97 22.70 22.79 -7.19
C ALA A 97 21.54 23.05 -8.16
N SER A 98 21.62 22.49 -9.36
CA SER A 98 20.53 22.55 -10.34
C SER A 98 19.31 21.75 -9.88
N VAL A 99 19.51 20.58 -9.27
CA VAL A 99 18.42 19.77 -8.69
C VAL A 99 17.67 20.54 -7.61
N ALA A 100 18.39 21.17 -6.67
CA ALA A 100 17.80 21.97 -5.60
C ALA A 100 17.05 23.20 -6.13
N SER A 101 17.65 23.94 -7.06
CA SER A 101 17.04 25.15 -7.66
C SER A 101 15.80 24.87 -8.53
N TRP A 102 15.72 23.70 -9.14
CA TRP A 102 14.60 23.31 -10.01
C TRP A 102 13.58 22.39 -9.31
N GLU A 103 13.53 22.39 -7.98
CA GLU A 103 12.60 21.58 -7.21
C GLU A 103 11.12 21.87 -7.51
N ILE A 104 10.81 23.06 -8.04
CA ILE A 104 9.46 23.45 -8.42
C ILE A 104 8.85 22.50 -9.46
N LEU A 105 9.66 21.95 -10.37
CA LEU A 105 9.18 21.07 -11.44
C LEU A 105 8.64 19.73 -10.92
N PRO A 106 9.40 18.92 -10.15
CA PRO A 106 8.89 17.69 -9.55
C PRO A 106 7.71 17.93 -8.60
N ASN A 107 7.72 19.00 -7.82
CA ASN A 107 6.63 19.31 -6.89
C ASN A 107 5.35 19.72 -7.60
N LEU A 108 5.44 20.59 -8.61
CA LEU A 108 4.27 21.03 -9.36
C LEU A 108 3.63 19.85 -10.07
N TYR A 109 4.43 18.95 -10.65
CA TYR A 109 3.92 17.72 -11.24
C TYR A 109 3.19 16.86 -10.19
N LEU A 110 3.80 16.62 -9.03
CA LEU A 110 3.18 15.84 -7.95
C LEU A 110 1.87 16.48 -7.48
N LEU A 111 1.83 17.81 -7.34
CA LEU A 111 0.61 18.54 -6.98
C LEU A 111 -0.47 18.37 -8.04
N VAL A 112 -0.13 18.51 -9.33
CA VAL A 112 -1.07 18.27 -10.44
C VAL A 112 -1.60 16.84 -10.41
N LEU A 113 -0.76 15.84 -10.14
CA LEU A 113 -1.17 14.45 -10.03
C LEU A 113 -2.18 14.23 -8.88
N VAL A 114 -1.90 14.81 -7.71
CA VAL A 114 -2.80 14.75 -6.53
C VAL A 114 -4.13 15.45 -6.83
N LEU A 115 -4.07 16.65 -7.42
CA LEU A 115 -5.28 17.40 -7.79
C LEU A 115 -6.10 16.67 -8.86
N ALA A 116 -5.46 16.03 -9.84
CA ALA A 116 -6.14 15.23 -10.87
C ALA A 116 -6.87 14.02 -10.27
N PHE A 117 -6.36 13.46 -9.17
CA PHE A 117 -7.02 12.38 -8.44
C PHE A 117 -8.26 12.87 -7.66
N VAL A 118 -8.13 14.00 -6.96
CA VAL A 118 -9.19 14.52 -6.06
C VAL A 118 -10.27 15.29 -6.81
N LEU A 119 -9.91 16.11 -7.78
CA LEU A 119 -10.84 17.02 -8.45
C LEU A 119 -11.76 16.26 -9.43
N PRO A 120 -13.06 16.61 -9.51
CA PRO A 120 -14.03 15.95 -10.39
C PRO A 120 -13.91 16.42 -11.85
N ILE A 121 -12.74 16.24 -12.47
CA ILE A 121 -12.49 16.53 -13.90
C ILE A 121 -13.44 15.68 -14.77
N GLN A 122 -14.32 16.28 -15.55
CA GLN A 122 -15.38 15.55 -16.27
C GLN A 122 -14.85 14.57 -17.32
N ARG A 123 -13.71 14.89 -17.96
CA ARG A 123 -13.18 14.14 -19.13
C ARG A 123 -12.41 12.87 -18.78
N VAL A 124 -12.13 12.56 -17.51
CA VAL A 124 -11.19 11.47 -17.12
C VAL A 124 -11.80 10.50 -16.09
N SER A 125 -12.92 9.83 -16.38
CA SER A 125 -13.54 8.85 -15.45
C SER A 125 -14.06 9.45 -14.13
N ARG A 126 -15.02 10.40 -14.23
CA ARG A 126 -15.71 11.02 -13.08
C ARG A 126 -16.36 10.00 -12.13
N SER A 127 -17.10 9.02 -12.67
CA SER A 127 -17.80 8.01 -11.88
C SER A 127 -16.84 7.12 -11.08
N GLY A 128 -15.77 6.64 -11.74
CA GLY A 128 -14.73 5.86 -11.07
C GLY A 128 -14.07 6.63 -9.92
N ARG A 129 -13.70 7.89 -10.14
CA ARG A 129 -13.11 8.74 -9.09
C ARG A 129 -14.05 8.99 -7.93
N TYR A 130 -15.31 9.35 -8.19
CA TYR A 130 -16.30 9.53 -7.13
C TYR A 130 -16.44 8.28 -6.28
N ARG A 131 -16.53 7.10 -6.90
CA ARG A 131 -16.61 5.83 -6.19
C ARG A 131 -15.36 5.56 -5.36
N THR A 132 -14.16 5.75 -5.94
CA THR A 132 -12.90 5.58 -5.21
C THR A 132 -12.85 6.50 -3.99
N LEU A 133 -13.16 7.79 -4.14
CA LEU A 133 -13.21 8.75 -3.04
C LEU A 133 -14.29 8.42 -2.02
N ALA A 134 -15.46 7.94 -2.44
CA ALA A 134 -16.52 7.50 -1.54
C ALA A 134 -16.12 6.26 -0.73
N THR A 135 -15.45 5.29 -1.35
CA THR A 135 -14.88 4.13 -0.66
C THR A 135 -13.78 4.56 0.30
N LEU A 136 -12.82 5.39 -0.12
CA LEU A 136 -11.76 5.93 0.74
C LEU A 136 -12.34 6.67 1.93
N LYS A 137 -13.31 7.56 1.71
CA LYS A 137 -14.03 8.26 2.79
C LYS A 137 -14.67 7.26 3.75
N ARG A 138 -15.42 6.28 3.22
CA ARG A 138 -16.11 5.26 4.01
C ARG A 138 -15.12 4.50 4.89
N ILE A 139 -14.06 3.92 4.33
CA ILE A 139 -13.12 3.10 5.12
C ILE A 139 -12.31 3.95 6.12
N SER A 140 -12.00 5.21 5.81
CA SER A 140 -11.23 6.11 6.68
C SER A 140 -12.01 6.62 7.88
N ILE A 141 -13.29 6.98 7.73
CA ILE A 141 -14.15 7.39 8.86
C ILE A 141 -14.73 6.18 9.62
N GLY A 142 -14.48 4.98 9.11
CA GLY A 142 -14.85 3.76 9.78
C GLY A 142 -16.21 3.14 9.40
N GLY A 143 -16.66 3.37 8.18
CA GLY A 143 -17.63 2.48 7.56
C GLY A 143 -16.97 1.20 7.05
N LEU A 144 -17.77 0.13 6.99
CA LEU A 144 -17.47 -1.09 6.25
C LEU A 144 -18.78 -1.55 5.62
N ALA A 145 -18.82 -1.64 4.29
CA ALA A 145 -20.01 -2.12 3.58
C ALA A 145 -20.45 -3.51 4.08
N GLU A 146 -21.74 -3.80 3.95
CA GLU A 146 -22.25 -5.16 4.16
C GLU A 146 -21.75 -6.10 3.06
N ALA A 147 -21.83 -7.41 3.30
CA ALA A 147 -21.32 -8.41 2.36
C ALA A 147 -21.93 -8.28 0.95
N HIS A 148 -23.21 -7.92 0.86
CA HIS A 148 -23.91 -7.74 -0.42
C HIS A 148 -23.59 -6.40 -1.10
N ASP A 149 -23.21 -5.37 -0.33
CA ASP A 149 -23.02 -3.98 -0.76
C ASP A 149 -21.58 -3.64 -1.20
N GLY A 150 -20.70 -4.65 -1.30
CA GLY A 150 -19.33 -4.45 -1.78
C GLY A 150 -18.27 -4.43 -0.68
N LYS A 151 -18.49 -5.11 0.45
CA LYS A 151 -17.48 -5.34 1.50
C LYS A 151 -16.11 -5.75 0.94
N PHE A 152 -16.08 -6.62 -0.07
CA PHE A 152 -14.83 -7.07 -0.69
C PHE A 152 -14.05 -5.90 -1.32
N GLY A 153 -14.73 -4.95 -1.96
CA GLY A 153 -14.09 -3.75 -2.51
C GLY A 153 -13.52 -2.82 -1.42
N ASP A 154 -14.18 -2.72 -0.27
CA ASP A 154 -13.68 -1.95 0.88
C ASP A 154 -12.43 -2.57 1.50
N VAL A 155 -12.43 -3.90 1.62
CA VAL A 155 -11.29 -4.67 2.11
C VAL A 155 -10.11 -4.55 1.14
N LEU A 156 -10.36 -4.77 -0.16
CA LEU A 156 -9.33 -4.64 -1.21
C LEU A 156 -8.72 -3.24 -1.24
N MET A 157 -9.54 -2.19 -1.16
CA MET A 157 -9.03 -0.81 -1.12
C MET A 157 -8.16 -0.57 0.12
N ALA A 158 -8.60 -1.05 1.28
CA ALA A 158 -7.83 -0.90 2.51
C ALA A 158 -6.51 -1.71 2.47
N ASP A 159 -6.50 -2.89 1.87
CA ASP A 159 -5.27 -3.67 1.65
C ASP A 159 -4.31 -2.96 0.68
N VAL A 160 -4.83 -2.37 -0.41
CA VAL A 160 -4.03 -1.50 -1.29
C VAL A 160 -3.41 -0.34 -0.51
N LEU A 161 -4.18 0.31 0.38
CA LEU A 161 -3.62 1.37 1.24
C LEU A 161 -2.51 0.85 2.15
N THR A 162 -2.59 -0.40 2.66
CA THR A 162 -1.51 -0.97 3.48
C THR A 162 -0.22 -1.13 2.70
N SER A 163 -0.27 -1.56 1.44
CA SER A 163 0.89 -1.59 0.55
C SER A 163 1.45 -0.20 0.24
N TYR A 164 0.58 0.84 0.25
CA TYR A 164 0.95 2.23 0.02
C TYR A 164 1.31 3.02 1.29
N ALA A 165 1.36 2.40 2.48
CA ALA A 165 1.58 3.10 3.74
C ALA A 165 2.84 3.97 3.73
N LYS A 166 3.96 3.44 3.21
CA LYS A 166 5.21 4.20 3.09
C LYS A 166 5.10 5.33 2.05
N VAL A 167 4.45 5.06 0.92
CA VAL A 167 4.20 6.05 -0.15
C VAL A 167 3.35 7.20 0.37
N MET A 168 2.37 6.95 1.24
CA MET A 168 1.57 8.00 1.89
C MET A 168 2.43 8.88 2.80
N GLY A 169 3.36 8.30 3.57
CA GLY A 169 4.32 9.06 4.36
C GLY A 169 5.24 9.92 3.49
N ASP A 170 5.73 9.37 2.38
CA ASP A 170 6.61 10.09 1.45
C ASP A 170 5.87 11.18 0.67
N LEU A 171 4.62 10.95 0.30
CA LEU A 171 3.73 11.96 -0.28
C LEU A 171 3.55 13.13 0.70
N PHE A 172 3.30 12.84 1.98
CA PHE A 172 3.18 13.86 3.00
C PHE A 172 4.48 14.66 3.16
N ILE A 173 5.64 13.98 3.26
CA ILE A 173 6.94 14.65 3.37
C ILE A 173 7.19 15.57 2.16
N ALA A 174 6.97 15.06 0.94
CA ALA A 174 7.17 15.83 -0.28
C ALA A 174 6.30 17.10 -0.31
N LEU A 175 5.00 16.98 0.00
CA LEU A 175 4.09 18.11 0.04
C LEU A 175 4.42 19.08 1.20
N TYR A 176 4.76 18.56 2.38
CA TYR A 176 5.11 19.39 3.54
C TYR A 176 6.35 20.23 3.26
N MET A 177 7.40 19.63 2.66
CA MET A 177 8.61 20.35 2.28
C MET A 177 8.33 21.38 1.20
N PHE A 178 7.50 21.05 0.20
CA PHE A 178 7.11 21.99 -0.85
C PHE A 178 6.42 23.27 -0.33
N PHE A 179 5.60 23.15 0.72
CA PHE A 179 4.92 24.31 1.32
C PHE A 179 5.68 24.94 2.50
N SER A 180 6.84 24.42 2.89
CA SER A 180 7.65 24.95 3.99
C SER A 180 8.75 25.88 3.46
N SER A 181 8.92 27.05 4.06
CA SER A 181 10.04 27.94 3.73
C SER A 181 11.38 27.37 4.22
N GLY A 182 12.40 27.44 3.36
CA GLY A 182 13.78 27.08 3.71
C GLY A 182 14.11 25.57 3.72
N ARG A 183 13.25 24.71 3.16
CA ARG A 183 13.52 23.27 2.97
C ARG A 183 13.27 22.89 1.52
N SER A 184 14.23 22.24 0.85
CA SER A 184 14.03 21.74 -0.50
C SER A 184 13.53 20.28 -0.48
N SER A 185 12.40 20.04 -1.12
CA SER A 185 11.81 18.71 -1.36
C SER A 185 12.65 17.76 -2.22
N THR A 186 13.63 18.31 -2.95
CA THR A 186 14.58 17.56 -3.77
C THR A 186 15.88 17.27 -3.05
N GLU A 187 16.10 17.88 -1.89
CA GLU A 187 17.19 17.55 -0.98
C GLU A 187 16.84 16.31 -0.13
N LYS A 188 17.64 16.05 0.91
CA LYS A 188 17.44 14.93 1.82
C LYS A 188 16.04 15.03 2.46
N PRO A 189 15.17 14.01 2.31
CA PRO A 189 13.81 14.06 2.85
C PRO A 189 13.80 14.29 4.36
N ASP A 190 13.07 15.32 4.80
CA ASP A 190 12.85 15.60 6.22
C ASP A 190 11.87 14.58 6.80
N ARG A 191 12.41 13.50 7.39
CA ARG A 191 11.63 12.45 8.02
C ARG A 191 10.99 12.88 9.34
N GLN A 192 11.27 14.10 9.83
CA GLN A 192 10.63 14.75 10.97
C GLN A 192 9.66 15.86 10.52
N ALA A 193 9.29 15.89 9.23
CA ALA A 193 8.27 16.79 8.68
C ALA A 193 7.00 16.79 9.55
N GLY A 194 6.61 17.96 10.05
CA GLY A 194 5.47 18.12 10.95
C GLY A 194 5.62 17.50 12.35
N GLY A 195 6.86 17.21 12.77
CA GLY A 195 7.22 16.66 14.08
C GLY A 195 7.54 15.16 14.06
N SER A 196 8.08 14.66 15.17
CA SER A 196 8.59 13.28 15.29
C SER A 196 7.55 12.17 15.14
N TYR A 197 6.26 12.50 15.24
CA TYR A 197 5.16 11.51 15.31
C TYR A 197 4.18 11.57 14.15
N LEU A 198 4.14 12.67 13.37
CA LEU A 198 3.12 12.84 12.33
C LEU A 198 3.31 11.88 11.16
N VAL A 199 4.54 11.76 10.64
CA VAL A 199 4.86 10.79 9.57
C VAL A 199 4.59 9.34 10.02
N PRO A 200 5.07 8.88 11.19
CA PRO A 200 4.70 7.56 11.72
C PRO A 200 3.20 7.34 11.85
N PHE A 201 2.45 8.36 12.31
CA PHE A 201 0.99 8.27 12.40
C PHE A 201 0.34 8.08 11.03
N ILE A 202 0.76 8.85 10.00
CA ILE A 202 0.27 8.70 8.63
C ILE A 202 0.53 7.29 8.09
N ILE A 203 1.72 6.75 8.33
CA ILE A 203 2.09 5.39 7.93
C ILE A 203 1.24 4.34 8.67
N ALA A 204 0.78 4.63 9.89
CA ALA A 204 -0.07 3.73 10.66
C ALA A 204 -1.55 3.72 10.23
N ILE A 205 -2.04 4.77 9.54
CA ILE A 205 -3.45 4.91 9.14
C ILE A 205 -3.99 3.68 8.40
N PRO A 206 -3.33 3.13 7.37
CA PRO A 206 -3.85 1.96 6.66
C PRO A 206 -4.05 0.73 7.57
N SER A 207 -3.08 0.45 8.45
CA SER A 207 -3.19 -0.64 9.42
C SER A 207 -4.30 -0.39 10.45
N MET A 208 -4.51 0.87 10.86
CA MET A 208 -5.64 1.24 11.73
C MET A 208 -6.99 1.01 11.04
N ILE A 209 -7.12 1.36 9.75
CA ILE A 209 -8.34 1.10 8.97
C ILE A 209 -8.64 -0.40 8.95
N ARG A 210 -7.64 -1.24 8.61
CA ARG A 210 -7.82 -2.70 8.56
C ARG A 210 -8.10 -3.31 9.92
N LEU A 211 -7.39 -2.90 10.97
CA LEU A 211 -7.69 -3.30 12.35
C LEU A 211 -9.16 -3.03 12.67
N ARG A 212 -9.63 -1.82 12.38
CA ARG A 212 -11.00 -1.42 12.67
C ARG A 212 -12.03 -2.21 11.87
N GLN A 213 -11.77 -2.47 10.58
CA GLN A 213 -12.62 -3.33 9.76
C GLN A 213 -12.71 -4.76 10.32
N CYS A 214 -11.58 -5.31 10.77
CA CYS A 214 -11.55 -6.65 11.39
C CYS A 214 -12.35 -6.70 12.70
N LEU A 215 -12.22 -5.68 13.55
CA LEU A 215 -13.00 -5.59 14.79
C LEU A 215 -14.50 -5.44 14.52
N ILE A 216 -14.91 -4.64 13.53
CA ILE A 216 -16.32 -4.54 13.11
C ILE A 216 -16.88 -5.91 12.73
N GLU A 217 -16.17 -6.66 11.89
CA GLU A 217 -16.63 -7.98 11.45
C GLU A 217 -16.72 -8.96 12.63
N TYR A 218 -15.76 -8.93 13.56
CA TYR A 218 -15.85 -9.72 14.79
C TYR A 218 -17.12 -9.40 15.59
N PHE A 219 -17.42 -8.12 15.81
CA PHE A 219 -18.63 -7.72 16.53
C PHE A 219 -19.92 -8.03 15.76
N ARG A 220 -19.90 -7.97 14.42
CA ARG A 220 -21.02 -8.40 13.56
C ARG A 220 -21.32 -9.89 13.75
N VAL A 221 -20.29 -10.75 13.69
CA VAL A 221 -20.44 -12.20 13.93
C VAL A 221 -20.95 -12.47 15.34
N ARG A 222 -20.38 -11.82 16.35
CA ARG A 222 -20.83 -11.97 17.75
C ARG A 222 -22.29 -11.57 17.93
N LYS A 223 -22.73 -10.46 17.33
CA LYS A 223 -24.12 -10.00 17.38
C LYS A 223 -25.07 -10.97 16.66
N ALA A 224 -24.66 -11.50 15.50
CA ALA A 224 -25.43 -12.49 14.77
C ALA A 224 -25.62 -13.79 15.57
N ASN A 225 -24.55 -14.29 16.19
CA ASN A 225 -24.60 -15.48 17.05
C ASN A 225 -25.50 -15.27 18.28
N ALA A 226 -25.41 -14.10 18.93
CA ALA A 226 -26.28 -13.76 20.06
C ALA A 226 -27.76 -13.75 19.65
N LYS A 227 -28.09 -13.23 18.46
CA LYS A 227 -29.46 -13.24 17.92
C LYS A 227 -29.94 -14.66 17.56
N ALA A 228 -29.04 -15.51 17.06
CA ALA A 228 -29.35 -16.88 16.66
C ALA A 228 -29.39 -17.86 17.85
N GLY A 229 -28.96 -17.46 19.05
CA GLY A 229 -28.91 -18.32 20.22
C GLY A 229 -27.80 -19.38 20.17
N GLY A 230 -26.80 -19.23 19.28
CA GLY A 230 -25.76 -20.23 19.05
C GLY A 230 -24.69 -19.79 18.05
N ILE A 231 -23.68 -20.63 17.86
CA ILE A 231 -22.60 -20.37 16.89
C ILE A 231 -23.12 -20.69 15.48
N GLY A 232 -23.21 -19.67 14.63
CA GLY A 232 -23.64 -19.81 13.23
C GLY A 232 -22.53 -20.34 12.31
N ALA A 233 -22.82 -20.40 11.01
CA ALA A 233 -21.91 -20.91 9.96
C ALA A 233 -20.57 -20.15 9.87
N HIS A 234 -20.50 -18.90 10.34
CA HIS A 234 -19.28 -18.10 10.38
C HIS A 234 -18.43 -18.34 11.64
N GLY A 235 -18.78 -19.35 12.45
CA GLY A 235 -18.11 -19.66 13.70
C GLY A 235 -18.30 -18.55 14.74
N TRP A 236 -17.41 -18.50 15.73
CA TRP A 236 -17.44 -17.50 16.80
C TRP A 236 -16.77 -16.17 16.41
N GLY A 237 -16.20 -16.07 15.20
CA GLY A 237 -15.55 -14.86 14.69
C GLY A 237 -14.04 -14.74 14.96
N GLY A 238 -13.39 -15.78 15.51
CA GLY A 238 -11.97 -15.76 15.87
C GLY A 238 -11.01 -15.40 14.72
N GLN A 239 -11.35 -15.77 13.48
CA GLN A 239 -10.56 -15.39 12.30
C GLN A 239 -10.46 -13.86 12.16
N HIS A 240 -11.51 -13.11 12.48
CA HIS A 240 -11.46 -11.65 12.41
C HIS A 240 -10.52 -11.05 13.47
N LEU A 241 -10.46 -11.63 14.66
CA LEU A 241 -9.49 -11.22 15.69
C LEU A 241 -8.05 -11.57 15.30
N ALA A 242 -7.84 -12.75 14.70
CA ALA A 242 -6.53 -13.12 14.19
C ALA A 242 -6.09 -12.13 13.10
N ASN A 243 -6.98 -11.71 12.20
CA ASN A 243 -6.67 -10.70 11.19
C ASN A 243 -6.41 -9.32 11.84
N ALA A 244 -7.17 -8.95 12.86
CA ALA A 244 -6.93 -7.74 13.64
C ALA A 244 -5.54 -7.74 14.30
N LEU A 245 -5.07 -8.90 14.78
CA LEU A 245 -3.72 -9.07 15.30
C LEU A 245 -2.67 -8.91 14.19
N LYS A 246 -2.94 -9.40 12.96
CA LYS A 246 -2.06 -9.22 11.81
C LYS A 246 -1.77 -7.75 11.57
N TYR A 247 -2.81 -6.93 11.42
CA TYR A 247 -2.63 -5.49 11.18
C TYR A 247 -2.12 -4.74 12.42
N SER A 248 -2.46 -5.18 13.64
CA SER A 248 -1.90 -4.61 14.87
C SER A 248 -0.40 -4.82 15.01
N SER A 249 0.14 -5.92 14.49
CA SER A 249 1.57 -6.23 14.56
C SER A 249 2.47 -5.23 13.80
N ALA A 250 1.89 -4.40 12.92
CA ALA A 250 2.61 -3.32 12.25
C ALA A 250 2.90 -2.12 13.17
N PHE A 251 2.09 -1.87 14.22
CA PHE A 251 2.27 -0.66 15.05
C PHE A 251 3.59 -0.66 15.84
N PRO A 252 4.01 -1.75 16.50
CA PRO A 252 5.32 -1.79 17.15
C PRO A 252 6.46 -1.51 16.15
N VAL A 253 6.40 -2.06 14.94
CA VAL A 253 7.40 -1.81 13.89
C VAL A 253 7.46 -0.31 13.56
N ILE A 254 6.32 0.33 13.35
CA ILE A 254 6.23 1.76 13.01
C ILE A 254 6.76 2.64 14.15
N ILE A 255 6.33 2.37 15.39
CA ILE A 255 6.72 3.13 16.58
C ILE A 255 8.23 3.01 16.80
N LEU A 256 8.76 1.79 16.79
CA LEU A 256 10.20 1.54 17.01
C LEU A 256 11.04 2.14 15.87
N SER A 257 10.55 2.11 14.63
CA SER A 257 11.20 2.79 13.50
C SER A 257 11.25 4.31 13.66
N ALA A 258 10.28 4.91 14.36
CA ALA A 258 10.28 6.33 14.68
C ALA A 258 11.27 6.64 15.82
N LEU A 259 11.25 5.83 16.88
CA LEU A 259 12.15 5.96 18.03
C LEU A 259 13.62 5.81 17.64
N MET A 260 13.97 4.86 16.76
CA MET A 260 15.33 4.71 16.26
C MET A 260 15.83 5.93 15.48
N ARG A 261 14.94 6.60 14.73
CA ARG A 261 15.30 7.80 13.94
C ARG A 261 15.55 9.03 14.79
N GLY A 262 14.93 9.10 15.96
CA GLY A 262 15.11 10.18 16.94
C GLY A 262 15.75 9.65 18.23
N TYR A 263 16.65 8.66 18.12
CA TYR A 263 17.21 7.99 19.28
C TYR A 263 17.95 8.99 20.16
N ASP A 264 17.54 9.05 21.42
CA ASP A 264 18.11 9.92 22.44
C ASP A 264 18.32 9.07 23.70
N PRO A 265 19.57 8.74 24.07
CA PRO A 265 19.85 7.87 25.22
C PRO A 265 19.38 8.46 26.55
N ALA A 266 19.16 9.78 26.64
CA ALA A 266 18.64 10.41 27.85
C ALA A 266 17.12 10.19 28.02
N LYS A 267 16.39 9.95 26.92
CA LYS A 267 14.94 9.72 26.92
C LYS A 267 14.57 8.25 26.79
N ILE A 268 15.40 7.49 26.07
CA ILE A 268 15.19 6.08 25.78
C ILE A 268 16.04 5.27 26.75
N GLY A 269 15.41 4.69 27.77
CA GLY A 269 16.07 3.86 28.79
C GLY A 269 16.58 2.49 28.29
N MET A 270 16.91 2.39 27.00
CA MET A 270 17.40 1.19 26.33
C MET A 270 18.51 1.59 25.37
N SER A 271 19.56 0.77 25.27
CA SER A 271 20.64 1.02 24.29
C SER A 271 20.11 0.99 22.86
N GLU A 272 20.78 1.71 21.95
CA GLU A 272 20.45 1.72 20.52
C GLU A 272 20.43 0.30 19.94
N ALA A 273 21.41 -0.53 20.32
CA ALA A 273 21.47 -1.94 19.93
C ALA A 273 20.29 -2.76 20.50
N GLY A 274 19.86 -2.48 21.75
CA GLY A 274 18.68 -3.10 22.33
C GLY A 274 17.40 -2.72 21.57
N LEU A 275 17.26 -1.43 21.24
CA LEU A 275 16.13 -0.91 20.49
C LEU A 275 16.06 -1.51 19.07
N PHE A 276 17.22 -1.62 18.40
CA PHE A 276 17.33 -2.28 17.10
C PHE A 276 16.92 -3.75 17.15
N ARG A 277 17.37 -4.51 18.16
CA ARG A 277 17.00 -5.93 18.34
C ARG A 277 15.49 -6.09 18.58
N LEU A 278 14.91 -5.20 19.39
CA LEU A 278 13.46 -5.19 19.64
C LEU A 278 12.68 -4.85 18.37
N TRP A 279 13.12 -3.86 17.61
CA TRP A 279 12.56 -3.51 16.31
C TRP A 279 12.61 -4.71 15.35
N LEU A 280 13.77 -5.36 15.23
CA LEU A 280 13.97 -6.50 14.36
C LEU A 280 13.06 -7.68 14.75
N PHE A 281 12.86 -7.92 16.04
CA PHE A 281 11.91 -8.92 16.53
C PHE A 281 10.48 -8.62 16.03
N PHE A 282 10.01 -7.38 16.15
CA PHE A 282 8.67 -7.04 15.68
C PHE A 282 8.55 -7.04 14.15
N VAL A 283 9.62 -6.67 13.42
CA VAL A 283 9.69 -6.84 11.96
C VAL A 283 9.53 -8.31 11.59
N PHE A 284 10.24 -9.20 12.27
CA PHE A 284 10.12 -10.64 12.07
C PHE A 284 8.68 -11.12 12.34
N VAL A 285 8.11 -10.78 13.51
CA VAL A 285 6.73 -11.17 13.86
C VAL A 285 5.73 -10.66 12.82
N ASN A 286 5.81 -9.38 12.43
CA ASN A 286 4.90 -8.81 11.45
C ASN A 286 5.02 -9.48 10.07
N SER A 287 6.26 -9.70 9.61
CA SER A 287 6.55 -10.25 8.29
C SER A 287 6.11 -11.71 8.17
N PHE A 288 6.50 -12.56 9.14
CA PHE A 288 6.18 -13.98 9.12
C PHE A 288 4.71 -14.25 9.45
N TYR A 289 4.08 -13.46 10.32
CA TYR A 289 2.65 -13.60 10.56
C TYR A 289 1.84 -13.21 9.32
N SER A 290 2.24 -12.16 8.61
CA SER A 290 1.58 -11.76 7.37
C SER A 290 1.81 -12.78 6.24
N PHE A 291 3.02 -13.36 6.11
CA PHE A 291 3.29 -14.47 5.19
C PHE A 291 2.40 -15.68 5.47
N TYR A 292 2.32 -16.10 6.73
CA TYR A 292 1.42 -17.17 7.15
C TYR A 292 -0.04 -16.86 6.77
N TRP A 293 -0.46 -15.61 7.00
CA TRP A 293 -1.82 -15.18 6.69
C TRP A 293 -2.13 -15.26 5.20
N ASP A 294 -1.25 -14.74 4.35
CA ASP A 294 -1.44 -14.73 2.90
C ASP A 294 -1.56 -16.16 2.37
N VAL A 295 -0.64 -17.05 2.77
CA VAL A 295 -0.64 -18.45 2.35
C VAL A 295 -1.89 -19.20 2.85
N THR A 296 -2.27 -19.04 4.11
CA THR A 296 -3.32 -19.87 4.72
C THR A 296 -4.72 -19.30 4.64
N LYS A 297 -4.89 -17.98 4.67
CA LYS A 297 -6.20 -17.33 4.79
C LYS A 297 -6.62 -16.63 3.50
N ASP A 298 -5.71 -15.88 2.88
CA ASP A 298 -6.08 -15.09 1.70
C ASP A 298 -6.01 -15.95 0.42
N TRP A 299 -5.02 -16.85 0.32
CA TRP A 299 -4.89 -17.80 -0.80
C TRP A 299 -5.49 -19.17 -0.51
N ASP A 300 -5.77 -19.46 0.77
CA ASP A 300 -6.38 -20.71 1.22
C ASP A 300 -5.59 -21.95 0.78
N LEU A 301 -4.26 -21.92 0.95
CA LEU A 301 -3.35 -23.02 0.61
C LEU A 301 -3.06 -23.90 1.83
N SER A 302 -2.60 -25.13 1.58
CA SER A 302 -2.44 -26.17 2.61
C SER A 302 -1.02 -26.30 3.17
N LEU A 303 -0.10 -25.37 2.86
CA LEU A 303 1.31 -25.42 3.28
C LEU A 303 1.51 -25.55 4.79
N PHE A 304 0.70 -24.81 5.56
CA PHE A 304 0.73 -24.81 7.02
C PHE A 304 -0.46 -25.56 7.64
N SER A 305 -1.19 -26.32 6.83
CA SER A 305 -2.28 -27.18 7.28
C SER A 305 -1.76 -28.50 7.84
N THR A 306 -2.66 -29.37 8.26
CA THR A 306 -2.28 -30.68 8.81
C THR A 306 -1.49 -31.51 7.80
N ALA A 307 -0.65 -32.45 8.27
CA ALA A 307 0.11 -33.32 7.38
C ALA A 307 -0.79 -34.14 6.43
N ARG A 308 -2.03 -34.41 6.83
CA ARG A 308 -3.02 -35.08 5.98
C ARG A 308 -3.46 -34.18 4.81
N GLU A 309 -3.88 -32.95 5.10
CA GLU A 309 -4.37 -32.00 4.08
C GLU A 309 -3.24 -31.55 3.14
N ARG A 310 -2.04 -31.33 3.69
CA ARG A 310 -0.89 -30.88 2.92
C ARG A 310 -0.39 -31.92 1.91
N ASN A 311 -0.52 -33.21 2.27
CA ASN A 311 -0.05 -34.34 1.47
C ASN A 311 -1.21 -35.10 0.78
N ASP A 312 -2.39 -34.48 0.67
CA ASP A 312 -3.52 -35.09 -0.01
C ASP A 312 -3.17 -35.38 -1.48
N PRO A 313 -3.27 -36.64 -1.96
CA PRO A 313 -2.89 -37.00 -3.33
C PRO A 313 -3.86 -36.46 -4.40
N GLU A 314 -5.05 -35.97 -4.03
CA GLU A 314 -6.04 -35.43 -4.99
C GLU A 314 -5.59 -34.10 -5.64
N HIS A 315 -4.63 -33.40 -5.03
CA HIS A 315 -4.12 -32.13 -5.53
C HIS A 315 -2.63 -31.96 -5.25
N PRO A 316 -1.93 -31.04 -5.94
CA PRO A 316 -0.51 -30.85 -5.70
C PRO A 316 -0.21 -30.45 -4.26
N TRP A 317 0.96 -30.88 -3.79
CA TRP A 317 1.44 -30.69 -2.42
C TRP A 317 1.31 -29.24 -1.95
N ALA A 318 0.80 -29.04 -0.73
CA ALA A 318 0.62 -27.72 -0.11
C ALA A 318 -0.30 -26.73 -0.86
N LEU A 319 -0.98 -27.15 -1.93
CA LEU A 319 -1.97 -26.33 -2.62
C LEU A 319 -3.40 -26.79 -2.29
N ARG A 320 -4.39 -25.98 -2.66
CA ARG A 320 -5.81 -26.33 -2.55
C ARG A 320 -6.32 -27.08 -3.77
N ARG A 321 -7.40 -27.85 -3.56
CA ARG A 321 -8.10 -28.61 -4.61
C ARG A 321 -8.55 -27.74 -5.78
N ASN A 322 -9.30 -26.68 -5.48
CA ASN A 322 -9.89 -25.79 -6.49
C ASN A 322 -8.94 -24.63 -6.80
N ARG A 323 -8.40 -24.62 -8.02
CA ARG A 323 -7.45 -23.60 -8.47
C ARG A 323 -7.96 -22.94 -9.74
N TYR A 324 -7.82 -21.62 -9.79
CA TYR A 324 -8.17 -20.81 -10.95
C TYR A 324 -7.02 -20.74 -11.96
N PHE A 325 -5.77 -20.83 -11.50
CA PHE A 325 -4.61 -20.95 -12.39
C PHE A 325 -4.25 -22.42 -12.55
N HIS A 326 -4.13 -22.89 -13.79
CA HIS A 326 -3.83 -24.30 -14.05
C HIS A 326 -2.38 -24.67 -13.69
N ALA A 327 -1.44 -23.76 -13.93
CA ALA A 327 -0.02 -23.98 -13.61
C ALA A 327 0.21 -23.90 -12.10
N LYS A 328 0.61 -25.02 -11.49
CA LYS A 328 0.93 -25.10 -10.05
C LYS A 328 2.14 -24.25 -9.69
N GLU A 329 3.06 -24.09 -10.64
CA GLU A 329 4.28 -23.31 -10.54
C GLU A 329 3.99 -21.84 -10.24
N MET A 330 2.86 -21.31 -10.71
CA MET A 330 2.45 -19.94 -10.38
C MET A 330 2.16 -19.77 -8.89
N TYR A 331 1.56 -20.77 -8.25
CA TYR A 331 1.27 -20.74 -6.81
C TYR A 331 2.56 -20.84 -6.00
N TYR A 332 3.45 -21.77 -6.35
CA TYR A 332 4.74 -21.90 -5.66
C TYR A 332 5.62 -20.66 -5.86
N GLY A 333 5.64 -20.11 -7.08
CA GLY A 333 6.30 -18.85 -7.39
C GLY A 333 5.75 -17.71 -6.53
N ALA A 334 4.42 -17.59 -6.39
CA ALA A 334 3.80 -16.58 -5.54
C ALA A 334 4.20 -16.75 -4.05
N ILE A 335 4.22 -17.99 -3.53
CA ILE A 335 4.68 -18.27 -2.15
C ILE A 335 6.14 -17.82 -1.96
N CYS A 336 7.03 -18.20 -2.89
CA CYS A 336 8.44 -17.84 -2.80
C CYS A 336 8.66 -16.34 -2.90
N ILE A 337 8.02 -15.68 -3.88
CA ILE A 337 8.13 -14.23 -4.09
C ILE A 337 7.58 -13.47 -2.88
N ASP A 338 6.44 -13.87 -2.32
CA ASP A 338 5.89 -13.21 -1.14
C ASP A 338 6.81 -13.36 0.07
N LEU A 339 7.37 -14.55 0.33
CA LEU A 339 8.35 -14.73 1.39
C LEU A 339 9.58 -13.84 1.20
N MET A 340 10.12 -13.79 -0.03
CA MET A 340 11.29 -12.97 -0.33
C MET A 340 11.01 -11.48 -0.13
N LEU A 341 9.90 -10.96 -0.68
CA LEU A 341 9.54 -9.55 -0.57
C LEU A 341 9.18 -9.14 0.86
N ARG A 342 8.73 -10.06 1.71
CA ARG A 342 8.49 -9.80 3.14
C ARG A 342 9.77 -9.76 3.96
N CYS A 343 10.88 -10.27 3.45
CA CYS A 343 12.18 -10.26 4.09
C CYS A 343 13.11 -9.14 3.57
N THR A 344 12.61 -8.28 2.68
CA THR A 344 13.30 -7.07 2.18
C THR A 344 12.70 -5.81 2.78
#